data_AF-A0A921HUK3-F1
#
_entry.id   AF-A0A921HUK3-F1
#
_cell.length_a   1.000
_cell.length_b   1.000
_cell.length_c   1.000
_cell.angle_alpha   90.00
_cell.angle_beta   90.00
_cell.angle_gamma   90.00
#
_symmetry.space_group_name_H-M   'P 1'
#
loop_
_entity.id
_entity.type
_entity.pdbx_description
1 polymer ?
#
loop_
_entity_poly.entity_id
_entity_poly.type
_entity_poly.pdbx_seq_one_letter_code
_entity_poly.pdbx_strand_id
1 'polypeptide(L)'
;MFGGAGALVGAVTGGKRFNYLDKLGVSLSLTHGRSAEILLIRKSTTDQGKIEDAYGKFGNLCSMLDSIVSEKSKEKHSEEEDTADQIRKLKSLVDDGILTQEEFDAKKKQLLKI
;
A
#
# COMPACT_ATOMS: atom_id res chain seq x y z
N MET A 1 -11.18 -11.84 54.22
CA MET A 1 -10.63 -13.20 54.03
C MET A 1 -10.77 -13.55 52.56
N PHE A 2 -9.71 -13.42 51.77
CA PHE A 2 -9.69 -13.89 50.39
C PHE A 2 -9.40 -15.40 50.42
N GLY A 3 -10.36 -16.20 49.97
CA GLY A 3 -10.28 -17.66 50.02
C GLY A 3 -9.06 -18.18 49.24
N GLY A 4 -8.26 -19.02 49.90
CA GLY A 4 -6.96 -19.52 49.42
C GLY A 4 -6.97 -20.26 48.07
N ALA A 5 -8.13 -20.51 47.48
CA ALA A 5 -8.25 -21.10 46.14
C ALA A 5 -7.84 -20.14 45.00
N GLY A 6 -8.03 -18.83 45.17
CA GLY A 6 -7.71 -17.85 44.11
C GLY A 6 -6.20 -17.65 43.89
N ALA A 7 -5.40 -17.78 44.96
CA ALA A 7 -3.94 -17.64 44.90
C ALA A 7 -3.24 -18.88 44.32
N LEU A 8 -3.84 -20.07 44.48
CA LEU A 8 -3.30 -21.32 43.94
C LEU A 8 -3.48 -21.43 42.42
N VAL A 9 -4.60 -20.95 41.88
CA VAL A 9 -4.82 -20.98 40.42
C VAL A 9 -3.86 -20.02 39.70
N GLY A 10 -3.53 -18.87 40.29
CA GLY A 10 -2.57 -17.91 39.71
C GLY A 10 -1.13 -18.43 39.61
N ALA A 11 -0.71 -19.31 40.54
CA ALA A 11 0.66 -19.85 40.56
C ALA A 11 0.87 -21.05 39.62
N VAL A 12 -0.19 -21.82 39.29
CA VAL A 12 -0.08 -23.04 38.46
C VAL A 12 -0.39 -22.80 36.97
N THR A 13 -1.02 -21.67 36.61
CA THR A 13 -1.40 -21.39 35.20
C THR A 13 -0.35 -20.60 34.42
N GLY A 14 0.79 -20.22 35.02
CA GLY A 14 1.82 -19.38 34.42
C GLY A 14 2.63 -19.98 33.25
N GLY A 15 2.34 -21.23 32.86
CA GLY A 15 3.08 -21.96 31.83
C GLY A 15 2.36 -22.19 30.50
N LYS A 16 1.16 -21.64 30.29
CA LYS A 16 0.46 -21.83 29.00
C LYS A 16 1.00 -20.85 27.95
N ARG A 17 1.76 -21.38 26.98
CA ARG A 17 1.97 -20.71 25.70
C ARG A 17 0.63 -20.69 24.97
N PHE A 18 -0.05 -19.55 24.98
CA PHE A 18 -1.20 -19.35 24.12
C PHE A 18 -0.68 -19.01 22.72
N ASN A 19 -1.02 -19.81 21.71
CA ASN A 19 -0.86 -19.40 20.32
C ASN A 19 -1.96 -18.38 20.03
N TYR A 20 -1.59 -17.10 19.97
CA TYR A 20 -2.48 -16.01 19.60
C TYR A 20 -1.84 -15.17 18.50
N LEU A 21 -2.68 -14.60 17.65
CA LEU A 21 -2.29 -13.63 16.64
C LEU A 21 -2.60 -12.23 17.18
N ASP A 22 -1.57 -11.43 17.43
CA ASP A 22 -1.73 -10.09 18.05
C ASP A 22 -2.29 -9.07 17.04
N LYS A 23 -1.64 -8.98 15.87
CA LYS A 23 -2.01 -8.10 14.75
C LYS A 23 -1.63 -8.75 13.43
N LEU A 24 -2.45 -8.52 12.42
CA LEU A 24 -2.20 -8.92 11.03
C LEU A 24 -2.74 -7.83 10.13
N GLY A 25 -1.93 -7.39 9.16
CA GLY A 25 -2.22 -6.23 8.33
C GLY A 25 -1.30 -6.14 7.13
N VAL A 26 -1.67 -5.30 6.17
CA VAL A 26 -0.81 -4.88 5.05
C VAL A 26 -0.40 -3.43 5.29
N SER A 27 0.91 -3.17 5.27
CA SER A 27 1.45 -1.81 5.26
C SER A 27 1.86 -1.45 3.83
N LEU A 28 1.24 -0.41 3.29
CA LEU A 28 1.45 0.09 1.94
C LEU A 28 2.28 1.37 2.01
N SER A 29 3.39 1.38 1.29
CA SER A 29 4.19 2.57 1.04
C SER A 29 3.82 3.12 -0.34
N LEU A 30 3.15 4.27 -0.36
CA LEU A 30 2.76 4.98 -1.57
C LEU A 30 3.81 6.03 -1.95
N THR A 31 3.77 6.46 -3.21
CA THR A 31 4.59 7.57 -3.71
C THR A 31 4.32 8.87 -2.96
N HIS A 32 5.37 9.69 -2.85
CA HIS A 32 5.42 10.94 -2.08
C HIS A 32 5.32 10.77 -0.57
N GLY A 33 5.88 9.69 -0.02
CA GLY A 33 6.02 9.50 1.43
C GLY A 33 4.69 9.24 2.15
N ARG A 34 3.63 8.93 1.40
CA ARG A 34 2.32 8.54 1.96
C ARG A 34 2.36 7.07 2.31
N SER A 35 1.83 6.70 3.47
CA SER A 35 1.65 5.31 3.85
C SER A 35 0.19 5.04 4.22
N ALA A 36 -0.27 3.83 3.95
CA ALA A 36 -1.58 3.36 4.34
C ALA A 36 -1.44 1.99 5.01
N GLU A 37 -2.10 1.80 6.15
CA GLU A 37 -2.08 0.53 6.87
C GLU A 37 -3.49 -0.06 6.89
N ILE A 38 -3.62 -1.28 6.39
CA ILE A 38 -4.88 -2.04 6.39
C ILE A 38 -4.74 -3.16 7.40
N LEU A 39 -5.32 -2.98 8.59
CA LEU A 39 -5.32 -3.99 9.66
C LEU A 39 -6.52 -4.95 9.51
N LEU A 40 -6.21 -6.22 9.28
CA LEU A 40 -7.16 -7.34 9.23
C LEU A 40 -7.48 -7.87 10.63
N ILE A 41 -6.48 -7.94 11.50
CA ILE A 41 -6.62 -8.27 12.93
C ILE A 41 -6.16 -7.04 13.72
N ARG A 42 -7.11 -6.41 14.41
CA ARG A 42 -6.88 -5.18 15.20
C ARG A 42 -6.63 -5.44 16.68
N LYS A 43 -6.97 -6.63 17.16
CA LYS A 43 -6.86 -7.04 18.56
C LYS A 43 -6.46 -8.51 18.62
N SER A 44 -5.63 -8.85 19.60
CA SER A 44 -5.15 -10.21 19.78
C SER A 44 -6.29 -11.23 19.85
N THR A 45 -6.15 -12.30 19.08
CA THR A 45 -7.15 -13.37 18.99
C THR A 45 -6.47 -14.74 19.05
N THR A 46 -7.12 -15.68 19.74
CA THR A 46 -6.78 -17.11 19.75
C THR A 46 -7.77 -17.93 18.91
N ASP A 47 -8.78 -17.28 18.35
CA ASP A 47 -9.82 -17.91 17.53
C ASP A 47 -9.22 -18.34 16.18
N GLN A 48 -9.08 -19.65 15.99
CA GLN A 48 -8.47 -20.23 14.79
C GLN A 48 -9.24 -19.87 13.52
N GLY A 49 -10.57 -19.83 13.55
CA GLY A 49 -11.39 -19.47 12.38
C GLY A 49 -11.17 -18.01 11.96
N LYS A 50 -11.07 -17.08 12.91
CA LYS A 50 -10.72 -15.67 12.62
C LYS A 50 -9.29 -15.53 12.10
N ILE A 51 -8.37 -16.35 12.60
CA ILE A 51 -6.98 -16.37 12.12
C ILE A 51 -6.94 -16.86 10.67
N GLU A 52 -7.57 -18.00 10.37
CA GLU A 52 -7.65 -18.56 9.02
C GLU A 52 -8.33 -17.59 8.04
N ASP A 53 -9.47 -17.00 8.41
CA ASP A 53 -10.17 -16.00 7.62
C ASP A 53 -9.30 -14.76 7.37
N ALA A 54 -8.55 -14.29 8.38
CA ALA A 54 -7.67 -13.15 8.23
C ALA A 54 -6.48 -13.44 7.29
N TYR A 55 -5.92 -14.65 7.32
CA TYR A 55 -4.90 -15.07 6.35
C TYR A 55 -5.47 -15.19 4.93
N GLY A 56 -6.67 -15.74 4.76
CA GLY A 56 -7.34 -15.79 3.46
C GLY A 56 -7.59 -14.40 2.88
N LYS A 57 -8.10 -13.48 3.72
CA LYS A 57 -8.30 -12.07 3.34
C LYS A 57 -6.99 -11.35 3.04
N PHE A 58 -5.93 -11.64 3.80
CA PHE A 58 -4.59 -11.10 3.54
C PHE A 58 -4.07 -11.50 2.16
N GLY A 59 -4.13 -12.80 1.83
CA GLY A 59 -3.71 -13.30 0.52
C GLY A 59 -4.47 -12.64 -0.63
N ASN A 60 -5.80 -12.55 -0.51
CA ASN A 60 -6.64 -11.88 -1.51
C ASN A 60 -6.29 -10.40 -1.68
N LEU A 61 -6.03 -9.68 -0.58
CA LEU A 61 -5.61 -8.28 -0.63
C LEU A 61 -4.27 -8.13 -1.37
N CYS A 62 -3.29 -8.98 -1.06
CA CYS A 62 -2.00 -8.97 -1.78
C CYS A 62 -2.19 -9.23 -3.27
N SER A 63 -2.94 -10.26 -3.66
CA SER A 63 -3.20 -10.56 -5.08
C SER A 63 -3.91 -9.42 -5.82
N MET A 64 -4.85 -8.74 -5.15
CA MET A 64 -5.53 -7.57 -5.72
C MET A 64 -4.57 -6.39 -5.88
N LEU A 65 -3.73 -6.12 -4.88
CA LEU A 65 -2.70 -5.08 -4.94
C LEU A 65 -1.67 -5.36 -6.05
N ASP A 66 -1.19 -6.60 -6.17
CA ASP A 66 -0.29 -7.02 -7.25
C ASP A 66 -0.95 -6.85 -8.62
N SER A 67 -2.24 -7.17 -8.74
CA SER A 67 -2.99 -6.97 -9.98
C SER A 67 -3.08 -5.48 -10.34
N ILE A 68 -3.39 -4.60 -9.38
CA ILE A 68 -3.44 -3.14 -9.59
C ILE A 68 -2.06 -2.59 -10.00
N VAL A 69 -0.98 -3.06 -9.36
CA VAL A 69 0.40 -2.67 -9.72
C VAL A 69 0.75 -3.17 -11.12
N SER A 70 0.34 -4.40 -11.48
CA SER A 70 0.56 -4.99 -12.81
C SER A 70 -0.27 -4.30 -13.90
N GLU A 71 -1.50 -3.88 -13.60
CA GLU A 71 -2.36 -3.13 -14.54
C GLU A 71 -1.82 -1.73 -14.82
N LYS A 72 -1.31 -1.03 -13.79
CA LYS A 72 -0.55 0.23 -14.00
C LYS A 72 0.70 0.07 -14.85
N SER A 73 1.22 -1.16 -14.98
CA SER A 73 2.37 -1.47 -15.83
C SER A 73 1.96 -1.75 -17.29
N LYS A 74 0.69 -2.11 -17.55
CA LYS A 74 0.17 -2.39 -18.90
C LYS A 74 -0.40 -1.16 -19.62
N GLU A 75 -0.59 -0.05 -18.90
CA GLU A 75 -0.75 1.29 -19.49
C GLU A 75 0.59 2.03 -19.64
N LYS A 76 1.73 1.32 -19.59
CA LYS A 76 2.99 1.87 -20.12
C LYS A 76 3.04 1.60 -21.62
N HIS A 77 2.33 2.46 -22.34
CA HIS A 77 2.74 2.82 -23.68
C HIS A 77 4.22 3.22 -23.64
N SER A 78 4.97 2.74 -24.63
CA SER A 78 6.40 3.00 -24.84
C SER A 78 6.82 4.38 -24.36
N GLU A 79 7.90 4.49 -23.58
CA GLU A 79 8.41 5.77 -23.04
C GLU A 79 8.66 6.83 -24.15
N GLU A 80 8.81 6.38 -25.40
CA GLU A 80 8.89 7.21 -26.61
C GLU A 80 7.55 7.88 -26.98
N GLU A 81 6.41 7.20 -26.79
CA GLU A 81 5.08 7.79 -27.03
C GLU A 81 4.69 8.78 -25.92
N ASP A 82 5.03 8.49 -24.67
CA ASP A 82 4.76 9.40 -23.54
C ASP A 82 5.52 10.73 -23.72
N THR A 83 6.77 10.69 -24.20
CA THR A 83 7.55 11.91 -24.50
C THR A 83 6.92 12.71 -25.64
N ALA A 84 6.46 12.06 -26.71
CA ALA A 84 5.84 12.72 -27.85
C ALA A 84 4.48 13.35 -27.50
N ASP A 85 3.66 12.65 -26.73
CA ASP A 85 2.35 13.16 -26.29
C ASP A 85 2.47 14.26 -25.24
N GLN A 86 3.46 14.20 -24.35
CA GLN A 86 3.79 15.30 -23.46
C GLN A 86 4.23 16.55 -24.24
N ILE A 87 5.06 16.41 -25.29
CA ILE A 87 5.45 17.52 -26.17
C ILE A 87 4.23 18.10 -26.91
N ARG A 88 3.29 17.27 -27.38
CA ARG A 88 2.05 17.74 -28.02
C ARG A 88 1.14 18.51 -27.05
N LYS A 89 0.99 18.03 -25.81
CA LYS A 89 0.23 18.73 -24.76
C LYS A 89 0.86 20.09 -24.42
N LEU A 90 2.19 20.13 -24.26
CA LEU A 90 2.91 21.37 -24.01
C LEU A 90 2.72 22.37 -25.16
N LYS A 91 2.66 21.92 -26.42
CA LYS A 91 2.44 22.79 -27.59
C LYS A 91 1.04 23.39 -27.57
N SER A 92 0.03 22.58 -27.22
CA SER A 92 -1.36 23.04 -27.10
C SER A 92 -1.49 24.14 -26.03
N LEU A 93 -0.77 24.02 -24.91
CA LEU A 93 -0.77 25.04 -23.85
C LEU A 93 -0.12 26.38 -24.30
N VAL A 94 0.80 26.34 -25.26
CA VAL A 94 1.37 27.55 -25.87
C VAL A 94 0.37 28.19 -26.83
N ASP A 95 -0.28 27.37 -27.66
CA ASP A 95 -1.33 27.83 -28.58
C ASP A 95 -2.52 28.44 -27.81
N ASP A 96 -2.85 27.89 -26.63
CA ASP A 96 -3.86 28.45 -25.69
C ASP A 96 -3.36 29.70 -24.93
N GLY A 97 -2.10 30.12 -25.11
CA GLY A 97 -1.50 31.28 -24.45
C GLY A 97 -1.26 31.11 -22.95
N ILE A 98 -1.39 29.89 -22.42
CA ILE A 98 -1.17 29.55 -21.01
C ILE A 98 0.33 29.44 -20.71
N LEU A 99 1.10 29.00 -21.69
CA LEU A 99 2.54 28.80 -21.60
C LEU A 99 3.25 29.68 -22.64
N THR A 100 4.38 30.26 -22.27
CA THR A 100 5.21 31.01 -23.23
C THR A 100 6.09 30.07 -24.07
N GLN A 101 6.51 30.52 -25.25
CA GLN A 101 7.38 29.75 -26.14
C GLN A 101 8.71 29.33 -25.46
N GLU A 102 9.21 30.16 -24.55
CA GLU A 102 10.45 29.92 -23.80
C GLU A 102 10.28 28.82 -22.75
N GLU A 103 9.17 28.82 -22.03
CA GLU A 103 8.82 27.77 -21.05
C GLU A 103 8.56 26.41 -21.71
N PHE A 104 7.99 26.44 -22.92
CA PHE A 104 7.83 25.24 -23.74
C PHE A 104 9.17 24.62 -24.11
N ASP A 105 10.11 25.44 -24.60
CA ASP A 105 11.41 24.96 -25.09
C ASP A 105 12.27 24.39 -23.94
N ALA A 106 12.21 25.02 -22.76
CA ALA A 106 12.87 24.53 -21.55
C ALA A 106 12.32 23.16 -21.11
N LYS A 107 10.99 22.98 -21.08
CA LYS A 107 10.36 21.69 -20.73
C LYS A 107 10.60 20.62 -21.79
N LYS A 108 10.59 20.99 -23.08
CA LYS A 108 10.86 20.07 -24.19
C LYS A 108 12.29 19.50 -24.13
N LYS A 109 13.29 20.32 -23.83
CA LYS A 109 14.69 19.87 -23.67
C LYS A 109 14.85 18.92 -22.48
N GLN A 110 14.22 19.24 -21.34
CA GLN A 110 14.19 18.34 -20.18
C GLN A 110 13.57 16.97 -20.52
N LEU A 111 12.49 16.95 -21.29
CA LEU A 111 11.81 15.72 -21.69
C LEU A 111 12.63 14.88 -22.67
N LEU A 112 13.34 15.53 -23.59
CA LEU A 112 14.21 14.86 -24.56
C LEU A 112 15.60 14.51 -23.98
N LYS A 113 15.88 14.89 -22.73
CA LYS A 113 17.19 14.72 -22.04
C LYS A 113 18.39 15.22 -22.88
N ILE A 114 18.21 16.34 -23.60
CA ILE A 114 19.24 17.00 -24.42
C ILE A 114 19.68 18.33 -23.82
#